data_AF-A0A518KDQ8-F1
#
_entry.id   AF-A0A518KDQ8-F1
#
_cell.length_a   1.000
_cell.length_b   1.000
_cell.length_c   1.000
_cell.angle_alpha   90.00
_cell.angle_beta   90.00
_cell.angle_gamma   90.00
#
_symmetry.space_group_name_H-M   'P 1'
#
loop_
_entity.id
_entity.type
_entity.pdbx_description
1 polymer ?
#
loop_
_entity_poly.entity_id
_entity_poly.type
_entity_poly.pdbx_seq_one_letter_code
_entity_poly.pdbx_strand_id
1 'polypeptide(L)'
;MSWKSIACVAALGAMAAPALALPTIEVVDNGSGMGSINIITTDAGSIGAEIALELTGATLTGATINSAVFDTANPGDNPYIAGSPIAGDTTGLGLDLPNNRLFASYGSGDVAAGSHKLLDFTYTGTGTGTAFGVVGSVGLLEEGLNTGAVDLGSGPDPLAGDFDGSGAVGDGDLTLLLSNWGAAVPPVPAGWTGTQPTAPGVGDDELTGLLSTWGQSSSSAVAVPEPTAALLGLIGVACLSFRRSA
;
A
#
# COMPACT_ATOMS: atom_id res chain seq x y z
N MET A 1 -29.00 -11.16 -47.31
CA MET A 1 -28.52 -11.74 -46.04
C MET A 1 -29.50 -11.36 -44.95
N SER A 2 -29.96 -12.33 -44.17
CA SER A 2 -30.95 -12.12 -43.11
C SER A 2 -30.30 -11.41 -41.92
N TRP A 3 -30.97 -10.43 -41.33
CA TRP A 3 -30.48 -9.68 -40.15
C TRP A 3 -30.12 -10.59 -38.96
N LYS A 4 -30.71 -11.80 -38.92
CA LYS A 4 -30.46 -12.82 -37.90
C LYS A 4 -29.02 -13.35 -37.94
N SER A 5 -28.37 -13.27 -39.10
CA SER A 5 -26.98 -13.72 -39.30
C SER A 5 -25.95 -12.68 -38.83
N ILE A 6 -26.31 -11.39 -38.76
CA ILE A 6 -25.42 -10.32 -38.28
C ILE A 6 -25.41 -10.29 -36.73
N ALA A 7 -26.55 -10.58 -36.10
CA ALA A 7 -26.65 -10.63 -34.63
C ALA A 7 -25.81 -11.76 -34.00
N CYS A 8 -25.70 -12.93 -34.64
CA CYS A 8 -24.86 -14.02 -34.14
C CYS A 8 -23.35 -13.75 -34.27
N VAL A 9 -22.91 -12.98 -35.27
CA VAL A 9 -21.50 -12.62 -35.44
C VAL A 9 -21.09 -11.51 -34.47
N ALA A 10 -21.98 -10.58 -34.15
CA ALA A 10 -21.74 -9.56 -33.12
C ALA A 10 -21.68 -10.14 -31.69
N ALA A 11 -22.44 -11.21 -31.40
CA ALA A 11 -22.41 -11.88 -30.10
C ALA A 11 -21.16 -12.75 -29.87
N LEU A 12 -20.52 -13.27 -30.94
CA LEU A 12 -19.25 -13.98 -30.81
C LEU A 12 -18.05 -13.04 -30.59
N GLY A 13 -18.12 -11.79 -31.07
CA GLY A 13 -17.04 -10.80 -30.93
C GLY A 13 -16.93 -10.15 -29.55
N ALA A 14 -17.93 -10.34 -28.67
CA ALA A 14 -17.98 -9.72 -27.33
C ALA A 14 -17.60 -10.69 -26.19
N MET A 15 -17.27 -11.94 -26.49
CA MET A 15 -16.73 -12.88 -25.49
C MET A 15 -15.22 -12.68 -25.37
N ALA A 16 -14.81 -11.49 -24.92
CA ALA A 16 -13.49 -11.36 -24.33
C ALA A 16 -13.47 -12.35 -23.15
N ALA A 17 -12.62 -13.37 -23.22
CA ALA A 17 -12.38 -14.22 -22.07
C ALA A 17 -12.04 -13.30 -20.89
N PRO A 18 -12.62 -13.52 -19.69
CA PRO A 18 -12.23 -12.74 -18.53
C PRO A 18 -10.71 -12.90 -18.37
N ALA A 19 -9.99 -11.79 -18.46
CA ALA A 19 -8.57 -11.79 -18.13
C ALA A 19 -8.49 -12.19 -16.66
N LEU A 20 -7.89 -13.35 -16.38
CA LEU A 20 -7.56 -13.72 -15.01
C LEU A 20 -6.57 -12.68 -14.50
N ALA A 21 -6.97 -11.92 -13.49
CA ALA A 21 -6.15 -10.85 -12.97
C ALA A 21 -5.11 -11.46 -12.04
N LEU A 22 -3.87 -11.35 -12.48
CA LEU A 22 -2.69 -11.91 -11.86
C LEU A 22 -2.42 -11.24 -10.50
N PRO A 23 -1.96 -11.98 -9.48
CA PRO A 23 -1.63 -11.39 -8.19
C PRO A 23 -0.58 -10.29 -8.32
N THR A 24 -0.66 -9.27 -7.47
CA THR A 24 0.32 -8.17 -7.41
C THR A 24 0.84 -7.97 -5.99
N ILE A 25 1.91 -7.20 -5.85
CA ILE A 25 2.48 -6.80 -4.56
C ILE A 25 2.47 -5.29 -4.40
N GLU A 26 2.46 -4.85 -3.16
CA GLU A 26 2.48 -3.44 -2.78
C GLU A 26 3.36 -3.26 -1.54
N VAL A 27 4.18 -2.20 -1.55
CA VAL A 27 4.86 -1.70 -0.34
C VAL A 27 4.12 -0.46 0.12
N VAL A 28 3.81 -0.40 1.41
CA VAL A 28 3.12 0.74 2.04
C VAL A 28 3.99 1.31 3.14
N ASP A 29 4.22 2.62 3.13
CA ASP A 29 4.72 3.34 4.30
C ASP A 29 3.54 3.59 5.26
N ASN A 30 3.60 3.02 6.46
CA ASN A 30 2.58 3.19 7.49
C ASN A 30 2.89 4.37 8.42
N GLY A 31 3.99 5.10 8.15
CA GLY A 31 4.47 6.18 8.99
C GLY A 31 5.18 5.70 10.26
N SER A 32 5.76 6.64 11.00
CA SER A 32 6.43 6.39 12.29
C SER A 32 7.50 5.29 12.25
N GLY A 33 8.20 5.12 11.11
CA GLY A 33 9.22 4.09 10.96
C GLY A 33 8.66 2.68 10.80
N MET A 34 7.42 2.53 10.35
CA MET A 34 6.80 1.25 10.02
C MET A 34 6.35 1.22 8.57
N GLY A 35 6.55 0.10 7.89
CA GLY A 35 5.98 -0.18 6.58
C GLY A 35 5.43 -1.60 6.51
N SER A 36 4.74 -1.92 5.43
CA SER A 36 4.18 -3.26 5.20
C SER A 36 4.29 -3.69 3.75
N ILE A 37 4.30 -5.00 3.55
CA ILE A 37 4.19 -5.62 2.23
C ILE A 37 2.84 -6.30 2.14
N ASN A 38 2.04 -5.93 1.14
CA ASN A 38 0.74 -6.53 0.85
C ASN A 38 0.81 -7.36 -0.44
N ILE A 39 0.02 -8.43 -0.48
CA ILE A 39 -0.25 -9.23 -1.67
C ILE A 39 -1.72 -9.01 -2.04
N ILE A 40 -1.97 -8.68 -3.30
CA ILE A 40 -3.30 -8.40 -3.80
C ILE A 40 -3.70 -9.53 -4.74
N THR A 41 -4.79 -10.23 -4.42
CA THR A 41 -5.37 -11.29 -5.24
C THR A 41 -6.76 -10.90 -5.74
N THR A 42 -7.13 -11.39 -6.91
CA THR A 42 -8.44 -11.09 -7.52
C THR A 42 -9.46 -12.21 -7.34
N ASP A 43 -9.01 -13.39 -6.92
CA ASP A 43 -9.81 -14.56 -6.62
C ASP A 43 -9.46 -15.11 -5.23
N ALA A 44 -10.41 -15.86 -4.67
CA ALA A 44 -10.19 -16.57 -3.42
C ALA A 44 -9.36 -17.85 -3.65
N GLY A 45 -8.48 -18.15 -2.70
CA GLY A 45 -7.66 -19.36 -2.71
C GLY A 45 -6.41 -19.20 -1.85
N SER A 46 -5.58 -20.23 -1.82
CA SER A 46 -4.29 -20.17 -1.15
C SER A 46 -3.30 -19.29 -1.91
N ILE A 47 -2.39 -18.68 -1.15
CA ILE A 47 -1.29 -17.86 -1.66
C ILE A 47 0.02 -18.49 -1.21
N GLY A 48 0.98 -18.63 -2.13
CA GLY A 48 2.40 -18.83 -1.84
C GLY A 48 3.19 -17.64 -2.35
N ALA A 49 4.12 -17.11 -1.55
CA ALA A 49 4.85 -15.90 -1.89
C ALA A 49 6.32 -15.98 -1.51
N GLU A 50 7.19 -15.49 -2.38
CA GLU A 50 8.60 -15.27 -2.10
C GLU A 50 8.95 -13.83 -2.45
N ILE A 51 9.08 -12.98 -1.43
CA ILE A 51 9.23 -11.54 -1.60
C ILE A 51 10.54 -11.07 -0.96
N ALA A 52 11.34 -10.37 -1.74
CA ALA A 52 12.51 -9.64 -1.31
C ALA A 52 12.19 -8.14 -1.20
N LEU A 53 12.74 -7.46 -0.20
CA LEU A 53 12.66 -6.01 -0.03
C LEU A 53 14.04 -5.46 0.25
N GLU A 54 14.38 -4.36 -0.41
CA GLU A 54 15.59 -3.58 -0.18
C GLU A 54 15.22 -2.12 0.12
N LEU A 55 15.82 -1.55 1.18
CA LEU A 55 15.71 -0.13 1.49
C LEU A 55 16.97 0.62 1.04
N THR A 56 16.77 1.77 0.40
CA THR A 56 17.83 2.72 0.04
C THR A 56 17.60 4.02 0.79
N GLY A 57 18.61 4.54 1.49
CA GLY A 57 18.50 5.76 2.31
C GLY A 57 17.93 5.51 3.71
N ALA A 58 16.85 4.75 3.83
CA ALA A 58 16.31 4.31 5.12
C ALA A 58 17.08 3.10 5.65
N THR A 59 17.13 2.95 6.97
CA THR A 59 17.78 1.82 7.66
C THR A 59 16.74 0.84 8.16
N LEU A 60 16.80 -0.42 7.69
CA LEU A 60 15.90 -1.48 8.15
C LEU A 60 16.26 -1.89 9.58
N THR A 61 15.27 -1.97 10.47
CA THR A 61 15.48 -2.32 11.88
C THR A 61 14.84 -3.65 12.29
N GLY A 62 13.89 -4.16 11.50
CA GLY A 62 13.25 -5.45 11.76
C GLY A 62 12.08 -5.74 10.83
N ALA A 63 11.52 -6.94 10.94
CA ALA A 63 10.28 -7.29 10.28
C ALA A 63 9.54 -8.39 11.06
N THR A 64 8.23 -8.51 10.82
CA THR A 64 7.35 -9.50 11.45
C THR A 64 6.31 -9.97 10.44
N ILE A 65 6.21 -11.29 10.27
CA ILE A 65 5.22 -11.92 9.40
C ILE A 65 3.83 -11.82 10.02
N ASN A 66 2.82 -11.59 9.18
CA ASN A 66 1.42 -11.75 9.55
C ASN A 66 1.06 -13.23 9.62
N SER A 67 1.48 -13.90 10.69
CA SER A 67 1.28 -15.34 10.89
C SER A 67 -0.19 -15.75 11.10
N ALA A 68 -1.11 -14.79 11.21
CA ALA A 68 -2.55 -15.07 11.20
C ALA A 68 -3.06 -15.44 9.80
N VAL A 69 -2.33 -15.06 8.73
CA VAL A 69 -2.67 -15.36 7.33
C VAL A 69 -1.59 -16.23 6.69
N PHE A 70 -0.32 -15.85 6.87
CA PHE A 70 0.86 -16.49 6.30
C PHE A 70 1.56 -17.33 7.38
N ASP A 71 0.99 -18.50 7.67
CA ASP A 71 1.37 -19.35 8.79
C ASP A 71 2.41 -20.43 8.43
N THR A 72 2.64 -20.64 7.13
CA THR A 72 3.44 -21.77 6.64
C THR A 72 4.70 -21.26 5.97
N ALA A 73 5.83 -21.25 6.68
CA ALA A 73 7.12 -20.97 6.05
C ALA A 73 7.44 -22.03 4.99
N ASN A 74 7.78 -21.62 3.77
CA ASN A 74 8.25 -22.50 2.72
C ASN A 74 9.73 -22.21 2.38
N PRO A 75 10.44 -23.18 1.79
CA PRO A 75 11.71 -22.90 1.14
C PRO A 75 11.47 -21.89 0.00
N GLY A 76 12.32 -20.87 -0.11
CA GLY A 76 12.33 -19.91 -1.22
C GLY A 76 13.75 -19.58 -1.67
N ASP A 77 13.85 -19.01 -2.87
CA ASP A 77 15.13 -18.64 -3.50
C ASP A 77 15.47 -17.18 -3.18
N ASN A 78 16.28 -16.97 -2.14
CA ASN A 78 16.63 -15.65 -1.66
C ASN A 78 17.65 -14.97 -2.59
N PRO A 79 17.26 -13.88 -3.28
CA PRO A 79 18.11 -13.23 -4.28
C PRO A 79 19.36 -12.57 -3.69
N TYR A 80 19.44 -12.42 -2.37
CA TYR A 80 20.58 -11.81 -1.69
C TYR A 80 21.70 -12.79 -1.34
N ILE A 81 21.49 -14.09 -1.55
CA ILE A 81 22.48 -15.14 -1.30
C ILE A 81 23.11 -15.54 -2.63
N ALA A 82 24.32 -15.03 -2.90
CA ALA A 82 25.01 -15.29 -4.15
C ALA A 82 25.42 -16.77 -4.32
N GLY A 83 25.12 -17.34 -5.49
CA GLY A 83 25.52 -18.71 -5.85
C GLY A 83 24.64 -19.81 -5.24
N SER A 84 23.48 -19.44 -4.72
CA SER A 84 22.54 -20.40 -4.14
C SER A 84 21.98 -21.39 -5.17
N PRO A 85 21.76 -22.66 -4.78
CA PRO A 85 21.08 -23.62 -5.61
C PRO A 85 19.60 -23.24 -5.76
N ILE A 86 19.08 -23.36 -6.99
CA ILE A 86 17.64 -23.35 -7.26
C ILE A 86 16.98 -24.37 -6.31
N ALA A 87 15.98 -23.93 -5.54
CA ALA A 87 15.18 -24.68 -4.54
C ALA A 87 15.52 -24.48 -3.05
N GLY A 88 15.42 -23.25 -2.55
CA GLY A 88 15.08 -23.04 -1.13
C GLY A 88 16.26 -22.84 -0.20
N ASP A 89 17.01 -21.76 -0.40
CA ASP A 89 18.16 -21.42 0.42
C ASP A 89 17.80 -20.69 1.72
N THR A 90 16.59 -20.15 1.77
CA THR A 90 15.99 -19.50 2.94
C THR A 90 14.61 -20.11 3.15
N THR A 91 14.28 -20.41 4.41
CA THR A 91 12.93 -20.85 4.79
C THR A 91 12.31 -19.79 5.68
N GLY A 92 11.14 -19.28 5.31
CA GLY A 92 10.46 -18.25 6.08
C GLY A 92 11.10 -16.87 5.93
N LEU A 93 11.23 -16.16 7.04
CA LEU A 93 11.74 -14.77 7.09
C LEU A 93 13.25 -14.74 7.33
N GLY A 94 13.99 -14.12 6.39
CA GLY A 94 15.40 -13.77 6.51
C GLY A 94 15.61 -12.26 6.57
N LEU A 95 16.48 -11.79 7.47
CA LEU A 95 16.84 -10.38 7.61
C LEU A 95 18.34 -10.19 7.38
N ASP A 96 18.70 -9.25 6.53
CA ASP A 96 20.06 -8.76 6.31
C ASP A 96 20.08 -7.25 6.63
N LEU A 97 19.95 -6.95 7.93
CA LEU A 97 19.89 -5.59 8.45
C LEU A 97 21.12 -4.74 8.06
N PRO A 98 22.37 -5.25 8.08
CA PRO A 98 23.53 -4.45 7.66
C PRO A 98 23.45 -3.93 6.22
N ASN A 99 22.72 -4.62 5.34
CA ASN A 99 22.52 -4.21 3.95
C ASN A 99 21.10 -3.70 3.68
N ASN A 100 20.29 -3.47 4.71
CA ASN A 100 18.90 -3.00 4.61
C ASN A 100 17.99 -3.88 3.75
N ARG A 101 18.14 -5.21 3.87
CA ARG A 101 17.42 -6.19 3.04
C ARG A 101 16.64 -7.17 3.90
N LEU A 102 15.51 -7.63 3.39
CA LEU A 102 14.79 -8.79 3.93
C LEU A 102 14.25 -9.67 2.81
N PHE A 103 14.05 -10.94 3.12
CA PHE A 103 13.40 -11.91 2.26
C PHE A 103 12.37 -12.69 3.06
N ALA A 104 11.19 -12.93 2.50
CA ALA A 104 10.13 -13.70 3.12
C ALA A 104 9.56 -14.72 2.14
N SER A 105 9.58 -15.99 2.54
CA SER A 105 8.97 -17.09 1.80
C SER A 105 7.89 -17.78 2.66
N TYR A 106 6.62 -17.48 2.38
CA TYR A 106 5.47 -18.03 3.12
C TYR A 106 4.30 -18.43 2.22
N GLY A 107 3.59 -19.47 2.67
CA GLY A 107 2.28 -19.87 2.22
C GLY A 107 1.16 -19.48 3.20
N SER A 108 -0.05 -19.47 2.69
CA SER A 108 -1.30 -19.27 3.43
C SER A 108 -2.30 -20.39 3.12
N GLY A 109 -3.31 -20.55 3.98
CA GLY A 109 -4.54 -21.26 3.65
C GLY A 109 -5.41 -20.48 2.65
N ASP A 110 -6.65 -20.92 2.43
CA ASP A 110 -7.57 -20.21 1.55
C ASP A 110 -7.95 -18.83 2.11
N VAL A 111 -7.64 -17.78 1.36
CA VAL A 111 -8.05 -16.40 1.66
C VAL A 111 -9.05 -15.89 0.62
N ALA A 112 -9.85 -14.89 0.98
CA ALA A 112 -10.74 -14.23 0.02
C ALA A 112 -9.94 -13.41 -1.01
N ALA A 113 -10.57 -13.04 -2.13
CA ALA A 113 -10.01 -12.02 -3.01
C ALA A 113 -9.83 -10.70 -2.22
N GLY A 114 -8.70 -10.00 -2.43
CA GLY A 114 -8.42 -8.74 -1.77
C GLY A 114 -6.94 -8.53 -1.47
N SER A 115 -6.67 -7.54 -0.60
CA SER A 115 -5.33 -7.22 -0.11
C SER A 115 -5.04 -7.98 1.19
N HIS A 116 -3.93 -8.70 1.22
CA HIS A 116 -3.48 -9.52 2.33
C HIS A 116 -2.08 -9.07 2.74
N LYS A 117 -1.94 -8.60 3.98
CA LYS A 117 -0.64 -8.22 4.52
C LYS A 117 0.23 -9.45 4.73
N LEU A 118 1.39 -9.51 4.07
CA LEU A 118 2.40 -10.55 4.25
C LEU A 118 3.20 -10.30 5.52
N LEU A 119 3.73 -9.08 5.67
CA LEU A 119 4.58 -8.70 6.80
C LEU A 119 4.52 -7.20 7.07
N ASP A 120 4.86 -6.84 8.30
CA ASP A 120 5.26 -5.50 8.70
C ASP A 120 6.79 -5.45 8.76
N PHE A 121 7.39 -4.33 8.35
CA PHE A 121 8.81 -4.03 8.54
C PHE A 121 8.98 -2.71 9.28
N THR A 122 10.05 -2.58 10.06
CA THR A 122 10.39 -1.36 10.77
C THR A 122 11.67 -0.77 10.21
N TYR A 123 11.74 0.55 10.16
CA TYR A 123 12.87 1.28 9.61
C TYR A 123 13.09 2.61 10.36
N THR A 124 14.27 3.20 10.14
CA THR A 124 14.62 4.54 10.61
C THR A 124 15.19 5.38 9.47
N GLY A 125 15.11 6.71 9.61
CA GLY A 125 15.53 7.64 8.55
C GLY A 125 14.52 7.75 7.42
N THR A 126 14.92 8.42 6.34
CA THR A 126 14.15 8.62 5.12
C THR A 126 14.82 7.91 3.95
N GLY A 127 14.04 7.45 2.98
CA GLY A 127 14.56 6.74 1.82
C GLY A 127 13.48 6.14 0.96
N THR A 128 13.79 5.03 0.29
CA THR A 128 12.84 4.28 -0.54
C THR A 128 12.89 2.79 -0.22
N GLY A 129 11.76 2.10 -0.27
CA GLY A 129 11.65 0.65 -0.28
C GLY A 129 11.29 0.14 -1.67
N THR A 130 11.98 -0.90 -2.14
CA THR A 130 11.61 -1.60 -3.38
C THR A 130 11.42 -3.08 -3.06
N ALA A 131 10.23 -3.62 -3.33
CA ALA A 131 9.98 -5.04 -3.21
C ALA A 131 9.87 -5.71 -4.58
N PHE A 132 10.37 -6.94 -4.65
CA PHE A 132 10.27 -7.78 -5.83
C PHE A 132 10.15 -9.25 -5.45
N GLY A 133 9.59 -10.08 -6.33
CA GLY A 133 9.45 -11.49 -6.02
C GLY A 133 8.48 -12.23 -6.92
N VAL A 134 7.98 -13.34 -6.38
CA VAL A 134 7.00 -14.20 -7.04
C VAL A 134 5.80 -14.45 -6.12
N VAL A 135 4.62 -14.53 -6.72
CA VAL A 135 3.38 -14.89 -6.02
C VAL A 135 2.62 -15.94 -6.81
N GLY A 136 2.33 -17.06 -6.17
CA GLY A 136 1.41 -18.07 -6.66
C GLY A 136 0.04 -17.92 -6.01
N SER A 137 -1.03 -17.92 -6.81
CA SER A 137 -2.41 -17.93 -6.31
C SER A 137 -3.36 -18.60 -7.31
N VAL A 138 -4.29 -19.42 -6.82
CA VAL A 138 -5.32 -20.11 -7.64
C VAL A 138 -4.73 -20.87 -8.84
N GLY A 139 -3.54 -21.46 -8.66
CA GLY A 139 -2.83 -22.19 -9.72
C GLY A 139 -2.17 -21.33 -10.80
N LEU A 140 -2.16 -20.01 -10.63
CA LEU A 140 -1.37 -19.06 -11.41
C LEU A 140 -0.09 -18.73 -10.64
N LEU A 141 1.01 -18.50 -11.37
CA LEU A 141 2.31 -18.14 -10.79
C LEU A 141 2.83 -16.91 -11.51
N GLU A 142 2.96 -15.83 -10.75
CA GLU A 142 3.48 -14.57 -11.26
C GLU A 142 4.88 -14.34 -10.80
N GLU A 143 5.76 -14.19 -11.78
CA GLU A 143 7.18 -13.98 -11.57
C GLU A 143 7.57 -12.55 -11.94
N GLY A 144 8.64 -12.06 -11.30
CA GLY A 144 9.18 -10.73 -11.60
C GLY A 144 8.26 -9.59 -11.16
N LEU A 145 7.41 -9.81 -10.16
CA LEU A 145 6.64 -8.75 -9.54
C LEU A 145 7.60 -7.71 -8.97
N ASN A 146 7.27 -6.43 -9.11
CA ASN A 146 8.09 -5.32 -8.66
C ASN A 146 7.18 -4.13 -8.31
N THR A 147 7.38 -3.54 -7.13
CA THR A 147 6.57 -2.40 -6.66
C THR A 147 6.99 -1.05 -7.25
N GLY A 148 8.16 -0.98 -7.88
CA GLY A 148 8.91 0.27 -8.00
C GLY A 148 9.43 0.75 -6.65
N ALA A 149 10.13 1.90 -6.67
CA ALA A 149 10.57 2.56 -5.46
C ALA A 149 9.38 3.28 -4.79
N VAL A 150 9.16 2.97 -3.51
CA VAL A 150 8.17 3.61 -2.65
C VAL A 150 8.90 4.46 -1.62
N ASP A 151 8.55 5.74 -1.50
CA ASP A 151 9.15 6.64 -0.50
C ASP A 151 8.81 6.17 0.93
N LEU A 152 9.81 6.21 1.81
CA LEU A 152 9.74 5.81 3.21
C LEU A 152 10.24 6.94 4.09
N GLY A 153 9.53 7.19 5.20
CA GLY A 153 9.99 8.09 6.23
C GLY A 153 9.94 9.57 5.86
N SER A 154 9.39 9.91 4.69
CA SER A 154 8.98 11.28 4.33
C SER A 154 7.89 11.82 5.27
N GLY A 155 7.38 10.98 6.18
CA GLY A 155 6.01 11.10 6.64
C GLY A 155 5.08 10.88 5.44
N PRO A 156 3.76 10.85 5.66
CA PRO A 156 2.90 11.37 4.62
C PRO A 156 3.39 12.78 4.26
N ASP A 157 3.43 13.14 2.98
CA ASP A 157 3.71 14.52 2.56
C ASP A 157 2.92 15.45 3.50
N PRO A 158 3.61 16.36 4.23
CA PRO A 158 2.91 17.19 5.20
C PRO A 158 1.81 17.92 4.45
N LEU A 159 0.58 17.72 4.92
CA LEU A 159 -0.59 18.40 4.36
C LEU A 159 -0.26 19.88 4.33
N ALA A 160 -0.58 20.58 3.23
CA ALA A 160 -0.32 22.02 3.17
C ALA A 160 -1.01 22.70 4.36
N GLY A 161 -0.28 23.15 5.38
CA GLY A 161 -0.88 23.61 6.64
C GLY A 161 -0.54 22.81 7.90
N ASP A 162 0.03 21.60 7.77
CA ASP A 162 0.60 20.80 8.86
C ASP A 162 1.98 21.37 9.19
N PHE A 163 2.03 22.34 10.09
CA PHE A 163 3.21 23.10 10.45
C PHE A 163 4.02 22.42 11.55
N ASP A 164 3.33 21.71 12.45
CA ASP A 164 3.98 20.97 13.54
C ASP A 164 4.39 19.53 13.14
N GLY A 165 4.04 19.09 11.93
CA GLY A 165 4.43 17.79 11.39
C GLY A 165 3.70 16.63 12.07
N SER A 166 2.53 16.88 12.65
CA SER A 166 1.73 15.87 13.37
C SER A 166 1.02 14.89 12.44
N GLY A 167 0.98 15.15 11.13
CA GLY A 167 0.22 14.38 10.14
C GLY A 167 -1.26 14.77 10.10
N ALA A 168 -1.65 15.87 10.75
CA ALA A 168 -3.00 16.41 10.71
C ALA A 168 -2.93 17.94 10.67
N VAL A 169 -3.97 18.58 10.12
CA VAL A 169 -4.08 20.04 10.11
C VAL A 169 -5.19 20.48 11.06
N GLY A 170 -4.83 21.23 12.10
CA GLY A 170 -5.81 21.68 13.09
C GLY A 170 -5.31 22.76 14.05
N ASP A 171 -5.82 22.70 15.28
CA ASP A 171 -5.60 23.76 16.29
C ASP A 171 -4.13 23.90 16.69
N GLY A 172 -3.35 22.81 16.62
CA GLY A 172 -1.89 22.83 16.85
C GLY A 172 -1.18 23.73 15.84
N ASP A 173 -1.44 23.51 14.55
CA ASP A 173 -0.90 24.31 13.45
C ASP A 173 -1.37 25.75 13.50
N LEU A 174 -2.65 25.98 13.80
CA LEU A 174 -3.19 27.35 13.91
C LEU A 174 -2.51 28.10 15.05
N THR A 175 -2.29 27.43 16.18
CA THR A 175 -1.58 28.01 17.33
C THR A 175 -0.13 28.34 16.95
N LEU A 176 0.55 27.43 16.24
CA LEU A 176 1.93 27.64 15.78
C LEU A 176 2.02 28.80 14.79
N LEU A 177 1.09 28.90 13.84
CA LEU A 177 0.98 30.01 12.89
C LEU A 177 0.76 31.35 13.61
N LEU A 178 -0.27 31.44 14.45
CA LEU A 178 -0.64 32.70 15.11
C LEU A 178 0.43 33.16 16.11
N SER A 179 1.13 32.24 16.76
CA SER A 179 2.22 32.58 17.70
C SER A 179 3.46 33.15 17.00
N ASN A 180 3.60 32.92 15.68
CA ASN A 180 4.71 33.39 14.87
C ASN A 180 4.29 34.39 13.79
N TRP A 181 3.08 34.94 13.85
CA TRP A 181 2.56 35.83 12.82
C TRP A 181 3.48 37.05 12.58
N GLY A 182 3.87 37.26 11.33
CA GLY A 182 4.80 38.33 10.93
C GLY A 182 6.26 38.09 11.30
N ALA A 183 6.62 36.92 11.83
CA ALA A 183 8.01 36.55 12.07
C ALA A 183 8.78 36.47 10.74
N ALA A 184 10.01 36.98 10.73
CA ALA A 184 10.86 36.94 9.54
C ALA A 184 11.34 35.52 9.25
N VAL A 185 11.39 35.16 7.96
CA VAL A 185 11.94 33.90 7.46
C VAL A 185 12.96 34.25 6.37
N PRO A 186 14.27 33.95 6.56
CA PRO A 186 14.90 33.15 7.63
C PRO A 186 15.27 33.92 8.93
N PRO A 187 15.46 33.23 10.08
CA PRO A 187 15.39 31.77 10.27
C PRO A 187 13.94 31.26 10.42
N VAL A 188 13.74 29.96 10.18
CA VAL A 188 12.44 29.30 10.43
C VAL A 188 12.13 29.36 11.93
N PRO A 189 10.90 29.75 12.34
CA PRO A 189 10.57 29.85 13.75
C PRO A 189 10.55 28.49 14.45
N ALA A 190 10.83 28.49 15.76
CA ALA A 190 10.91 27.26 16.55
C ALA A 190 9.56 26.53 16.58
N GLY A 191 9.59 25.20 16.44
CA GLY A 191 8.38 24.36 16.42
C GLY A 191 7.82 24.07 15.02
N TRP A 192 8.32 24.73 13.96
CA TRP A 192 8.01 24.35 12.59
C TRP A 192 8.79 23.10 12.18
N THR A 193 8.09 21.96 12.17
CA THR A 193 8.65 20.64 11.85
C THR A 193 7.99 19.99 10.64
N GLY A 194 6.84 20.49 10.19
CA GLY A 194 6.14 20.07 8.97
C GLY A 194 6.36 21.01 7.78
N THR A 195 5.26 21.43 7.14
CA THR A 195 5.22 22.38 6.02
C THR A 195 5.96 23.67 6.39
N GLN A 196 7.01 23.99 5.64
CA GLN A 196 7.86 25.14 5.93
C GLN A 196 7.20 26.47 5.55
N PRO A 197 7.37 27.55 6.36
CA PRO A 197 6.82 28.86 6.05
C PRO A 197 7.53 29.49 4.85
N THR A 198 6.79 30.29 4.10
CA THR A 198 7.27 31.02 2.94
C THR A 198 7.98 32.31 3.34
N ALA A 199 9.05 32.64 2.62
CA ALA A 199 9.77 33.89 2.83
C ALA A 199 9.00 35.07 2.18
N PRO A 200 9.08 36.30 2.72
CA PRO A 200 10.01 36.76 3.75
C PRO A 200 9.50 36.65 5.19
N GLY A 201 8.30 36.14 5.42
CA GLY A 201 7.77 36.02 6.78
C GLY A 201 6.45 35.29 6.83
N VAL A 202 6.13 34.82 8.03
CA VAL A 202 4.91 34.06 8.33
C VAL A 202 3.68 34.96 8.19
N GLY A 203 2.66 34.51 7.45
CA GLY A 203 1.41 35.25 7.32
C GLY A 203 0.35 34.54 6.49
N ASP A 204 -0.24 35.30 5.56
CA ASP A 204 -1.46 34.93 4.84
C ASP A 204 -1.27 33.70 3.93
N ASP A 205 -0.06 33.45 3.44
CA ASP A 205 0.25 32.29 2.60
C ASP A 205 0.13 30.99 3.42
N GLU A 206 0.69 30.97 4.63
CA GLU A 206 0.53 29.85 5.57
C GLU A 206 -0.92 29.69 6.00
N LEU A 207 -1.62 30.79 6.32
CA LEU A 207 -3.04 30.74 6.68
C LEU A 207 -3.89 30.12 5.56
N THR A 208 -3.60 30.47 4.31
CA THR A 208 -4.29 29.92 3.13
C THR A 208 -4.03 28.41 3.01
N GLY A 209 -2.78 27.98 3.20
CA GLY A 209 -2.43 26.56 3.26
C GLY A 209 -3.25 25.82 4.32
N LEU A 210 -3.16 26.28 5.57
CA LEU A 210 -3.86 25.70 6.73
C LEU A 210 -5.38 25.62 6.53
N LEU A 211 -6.02 26.66 5.99
CA LEU A 211 -7.46 26.63 5.76
C LEU A 211 -7.87 25.72 4.61
N SER A 212 -6.99 25.50 3.62
CA SER A 212 -7.28 24.63 2.47
C SER A 212 -7.31 23.14 2.82
N THR A 213 -6.68 22.76 3.93
CA THR A 213 -6.55 21.37 4.40
C THR A 213 -7.09 21.18 5.82
N TRP A 214 -7.80 22.16 6.37
CA TRP A 214 -8.30 22.11 7.75
C TRP A 214 -9.06 20.82 8.07
N GLY A 215 -8.65 20.13 9.14
CA GLY A 215 -9.26 18.89 9.58
C GLY A 215 -8.89 17.67 8.74
N GLN A 216 -8.00 17.81 7.74
CA GLN A 216 -7.43 16.65 7.04
C GLN A 216 -6.40 15.97 7.93
N SER A 217 -6.27 14.66 7.75
CA SER A 217 -5.21 13.85 8.36
C SER A 217 -4.71 12.90 7.30
N SER A 218 -3.40 12.72 7.28
CA SER A 218 -2.72 11.88 6.31
C SER A 218 -2.74 10.39 6.65
N SER A 219 -3.37 10.03 7.76
CA SER A 219 -3.73 8.65 8.09
C SER A 219 -4.71 8.12 7.05
N SER A 220 -4.35 7.02 6.39
CA SER A 220 -5.19 6.31 5.43
C SER A 220 -6.59 6.08 6.02
N ALA A 221 -7.59 6.80 5.48
CA ALA A 221 -8.97 6.54 5.82
C ALA A 221 -9.28 5.13 5.32
N VAL A 222 -9.46 4.18 6.25
CA VAL A 222 -10.07 2.89 5.94
C VAL A 222 -11.38 3.22 5.24
N ALA A 223 -11.49 2.86 3.96
CA ALA A 223 -12.70 3.05 3.19
C ALA A 223 -13.82 2.29 3.90
N VAL A 224 -14.61 2.99 4.70
CA VAL A 224 -15.83 2.45 5.29
C VAL A 224 -16.77 2.21 4.11
N PRO A 225 -17.18 0.97 3.83
CA PRO A 225 -18.08 0.71 2.71
C PRO A 225 -19.33 1.57 2.86
N GLU A 226 -19.58 2.43 1.88
CA GLU A 226 -20.77 3.27 1.91
C GLU A 226 -22.03 2.39 1.94
N PRO A 227 -23.09 2.81 2.65
CA PRO A 227 -24.35 2.06 2.75
C PRO A 227 -24.98 1.75 1.38
N THR A 228 -24.58 2.47 0.33
CA THR A 228 -25.00 2.26 -1.06
C THR A 228 -24.52 0.93 -1.65
N ALA A 229 -23.33 0.45 -1.28
CA ALA A 229 -22.83 -0.86 -1.72
C ALA A 229 -23.66 -2.01 -1.13
N ALA A 230 -24.11 -1.85 0.13
CA ALA A 230 -25.03 -2.79 0.77
C ALA A 230 -26.42 -2.78 0.10
N LEU A 231 -26.92 -1.61 -0.31
CA LEU A 231 -28.19 -1.48 -1.02
C LEU A 231 -28.16 -2.13 -2.41
N LEU A 232 -27.07 -1.93 -3.18
CA LEU A 232 -26.89 -2.57 -4.48
C LEU A 232 -26.75 -4.09 -4.36
N GLY A 233 -26.08 -4.58 -3.32
CA GLY A 233 -26.02 -6.02 -3.01
C GLY A 233 -27.41 -6.62 -2.74
N LEU A 234 -28.25 -5.94 -1.96
CA LEU A 234 -29.63 -6.36 -1.68
C LEU A 234 -30.52 -6.37 -2.92
N ILE A 235 -30.39 -5.36 -3.80
CA ILE A 235 -31.13 -5.31 -5.07
C ILE A 235 -30.69 -6.46 -6.00
N GLY A 236 -29.40 -6.78 -6.04
CA GLY A 236 -28.87 -7.91 -6.79
C GLY A 236 -29.45 -9.25 -6.36
N VAL A 237 -29.53 -9.51 -5.05
CA VAL A 237 -30.13 -10.73 -4.48
C VAL A 237 -31.63 -10.81 -4.74
N ALA A 238 -32.34 -9.69 -4.66
CA ALA A 238 -33.77 -9.63 -4.99
C ALA A 238 -34.02 -9.99 -6.46
N CYS A 239 -33.26 -9.42 -7.40
CA CYS A 239 -33.39 -9.70 -8.84
C CYS A 239 -33.09 -11.17 -9.19
N LEU A 240 -32.16 -11.81 -8.49
CA LEU A 240 -31.84 -13.24 -8.69
C LEU A 240 -32.91 -14.16 -8.12
N SER A 241 -33.58 -13.75 -7.03
CA SER A 241 -34.65 -14.52 -6.40
C SER A 241 -35.91 -14.60 -7.27
N PHE A 242 -36.22 -13.54 -8.03
CA PHE A 242 -37.37 -13.54 -8.97
C PHE A 242 -37.16 -14.42 -10.22
N ARG A 243 -35.91 -14.76 -10.59
CA ARG A 243 -35.64 -15.64 -11.73
C ARG A 243 -35.87 -17.12 -11.46
N ARG A 244 -35.99 -17.53 -10.19
CA ARG A 244 -36.14 -18.95 -9.82
C ARG A 244 -37.59 -19.40 -9.62
N SER A 245 -38.55 -18.49 -9.79
CA SER A 245 -39.99 -18.72 -9.58
C SER A 245 -40.82 -18.66 -10.88
N ALA A 246 -40.19 -18.78 -12.04
CA ALA A 246 -40.85 -18.92 -13.35
C ALA A 246 -40.48 -20.23 -14.02
#